data_AF-A0A535ENU5-F1
#
_entry.id   AF-A0A535ENU5-F1
#
_cell.length_a   1.000
_cell.length_b   1.000
_cell.length_c   1.000
_cell.angle_alpha   90.00
_cell.angle_beta   90.00
_cell.angle_gamma   90.00
#
_symmetry.space_group_name_H-M   'P 1'
#
loop_
_entity.id
_entity.type
_entity.pdbx_description
1 polymer ?
#
loop_
_entity_poly.entity_id
_entity_poly.type
_entity_poly.pdbx_seq_one_letter_code
_entity_poly.pdbx_strand_id
1 'polypeptide(L)'
;MTLGSQSEPACPSAAAPEEVAAPDYPQARWIPAAAGNFSVANRPHDCPVDMIVIHDTEVPIAQAVRIFQDPIMQRSANYIVSASGQIVQMVHETDIAWHAGNWDYNTRAIGIEHE
;
A
#
# COMPACT_ATOMS: atom_id res chain seq x y z
N MET A 1 20.42 -0.81 -20.09
CA MET A 1 18.94 -0.95 -20.04
C MET A 1 18.41 0.34 -19.48
N THR A 2 17.65 1.07 -20.29
CA THR A 2 17.14 2.40 -19.96
C THR A 2 16.08 2.27 -18.87
N LEU A 3 16.28 2.98 -17.76
CA LEU A 3 15.28 3.15 -16.72
C LEU A 3 14.03 3.75 -17.37
N GLY A 4 12.91 3.02 -17.32
CA GLY A 4 11.63 3.54 -17.79
C GLY A 4 11.27 4.76 -16.96
N SER A 5 11.21 5.92 -17.62
CA SER A 5 10.68 7.15 -17.04
C SER A 5 9.19 6.91 -16.76
N GLN A 6 8.85 6.64 -15.51
CA GLN A 6 7.47 6.75 -15.05
C GLN A 6 7.04 8.21 -15.29
N SER A 7 5.97 8.40 -16.05
CA SER A 7 5.40 9.72 -16.32
C SER A 7 4.92 10.34 -15.01
N GLU A 8 5.08 11.65 -14.83
CA GLU A 8 4.67 12.38 -13.62
C GLU A 8 3.19 12.13 -13.27
N PRO A 9 2.84 11.95 -11.99
CA PRO A 9 1.52 11.48 -11.61
C PRO A 9 0.48 12.62 -11.60
N ALA A 10 -0.78 12.24 -11.85
CA ALA A 10 -1.96 13.09 -11.71
C ALA A 10 -2.29 13.49 -10.24
N CYS A 11 -1.54 12.97 -9.25
CA CYS A 11 -1.66 13.33 -7.84
C CYS A 11 -0.27 13.63 -7.25
N PRO A 12 -0.12 14.72 -6.49
CA PRO A 12 1.15 15.07 -5.86
C PRO A 12 1.54 14.04 -4.80
N SER A 13 2.78 13.52 -4.88
CA SER A 13 3.35 12.64 -3.84
C SER A 13 4.15 13.50 -2.86
N ALA A 14 3.73 13.54 -1.60
CA ALA A 14 4.52 14.11 -0.49
C ALA A 14 5.19 12.99 0.33
N ALA A 15 6.14 13.35 1.20
CA ALA A 15 6.70 12.42 2.19
C ALA A 15 5.77 12.31 3.41
N ALA A 16 5.59 11.10 3.94
CA ALA A 16 4.67 10.83 5.04
C ALA A 16 5.18 11.40 6.38
N PRO A 17 4.33 12.04 7.21
CA PRO A 17 4.68 12.38 8.59
C PRO A 17 4.75 11.12 9.48
N GLU A 18 5.72 11.07 10.40
CA GLU A 18 5.83 10.03 11.44
C GLU A 18 4.89 10.33 12.63
N GLU A 19 3.59 10.10 12.48
CA GLU A 19 2.65 9.98 13.60
C GLU A 19 2.20 8.51 13.71
N VAL A 20 2.07 7.97 14.93
CA VAL A 20 1.62 6.58 15.13
C VAL A 20 0.11 6.51 14.87
N ALA A 21 -0.27 6.53 13.60
CA ALA A 21 -1.65 6.54 13.18
C ALA A 21 -2.32 5.19 13.47
N ALA A 22 -3.57 5.23 13.94
CA ALA A 22 -4.41 4.06 14.15
C ALA A 22 -4.85 3.48 12.79
N PRO A 23 -5.12 2.18 12.65
CA PRO A 23 -5.60 1.64 11.38
C PRO A 23 -6.97 2.23 11.01
N ASP A 24 -7.23 2.38 9.71
CA ASP A 24 -8.53 2.81 9.18
C ASP A 24 -9.60 1.74 9.42
N TYR A 25 -9.23 0.46 9.26
CA TYR A 25 -10.09 -0.66 9.63
C TYR A 25 -9.87 -1.07 11.09
N PRO A 26 -10.86 -0.90 12.00
CA PRO A 26 -10.63 -1.05 13.45
C PRO A 26 -10.19 -2.46 13.90
N GLN A 27 -10.46 -3.50 13.11
CA GLN A 27 -10.03 -4.87 13.43
C GLN A 27 -8.64 -5.20 12.89
N ALA A 28 -8.05 -4.35 12.04
CA ALA A 28 -6.70 -4.54 11.54
C ALA A 28 -5.67 -4.21 12.63
N ARG A 29 -4.51 -4.86 12.54
CA ARG A 29 -3.30 -4.40 13.22
C ARG A 29 -2.58 -3.40 12.34
N TRP A 30 -2.25 -2.23 12.86
CA TRP A 30 -1.41 -1.28 12.16
C TRP A 30 0.06 -1.71 12.22
N ILE A 31 0.65 -2.00 11.06
CA ILE A 31 2.07 -2.29 10.90
C ILE A 31 2.53 -1.61 9.60
N PRO A 32 3.05 -0.37 9.67
CA PRO A 32 3.25 0.44 8.46
C PRO A 32 4.29 -0.17 7.53
N ALA A 33 4.05 -0.02 6.22
CA ALA A 33 5.06 -0.21 5.18
C ALA A 33 6.15 0.87 5.29
N ALA A 34 7.30 0.63 4.67
CA ALA A 34 8.35 1.65 4.61
C ALA A 34 7.85 2.91 3.89
N ALA A 35 8.25 4.10 4.35
CA ALA A 35 7.86 5.39 3.76
C ALA A 35 8.23 5.54 2.27
N GLY A 36 9.14 4.70 1.76
CA GLY A 36 9.54 4.64 0.35
C GLY A 36 8.79 3.59 -0.48
N ASN A 37 7.76 2.93 0.07
CA ASN A 37 7.00 1.88 -0.60
C ASN A 37 5.54 2.29 -0.89
N PHE A 38 5.17 3.54 -0.67
CA PHE A 38 3.85 4.11 -0.98
C PHE A 38 3.99 5.60 -1.29
N SER A 39 2.94 6.21 -1.84
CA SER A 39 2.88 7.66 -2.07
C SER A 39 1.83 8.28 -1.15
N VAL A 40 2.18 9.37 -0.45
CA VAL A 40 1.20 10.15 0.30
C VAL A 40 0.21 10.79 -0.64
N ALA A 41 -1.07 10.76 -0.28
CA ALA A 41 -2.13 11.43 -1.03
C ALA A 41 -3.15 12.09 -0.10
N ASN A 42 -4.18 12.68 -0.70
CA ASN A 42 -5.28 13.33 0.00
C ASN A 42 -6.62 12.77 -0.50
N ARG A 43 -6.77 11.44 -0.43
CA ARG A 43 -8.01 10.77 -0.85
C ARG A 43 -9.12 11.07 0.16
N PRO A 44 -10.38 11.27 -0.27
CA PRO A 44 -10.89 11.08 -1.64
C PRO A 44 -10.83 12.34 -2.51
N HIS A 45 -10.24 13.44 -2.03
CA HIS A 45 -10.20 14.70 -2.78
C HIS A 45 -9.31 14.61 -4.02
N ASP A 46 -8.15 13.97 -3.87
CA ASP A 46 -7.24 13.63 -4.95
C ASP A 46 -7.22 12.10 -5.11
N CYS A 47 -7.24 11.60 -6.34
CA CYS A 47 -7.15 10.16 -6.63
C CYS A 47 -8.23 9.29 -5.92
N PRO A 48 -9.53 9.52 -6.18
CA PRO A 48 -10.61 8.77 -5.53
C PRO A 48 -10.51 7.26 -5.84
N VAL A 49 -10.80 6.45 -4.82
CA VAL A 49 -10.81 4.99 -4.93
C VAL A 49 -12.13 4.53 -5.57
N ASP A 50 -12.03 3.75 -6.63
CA ASP A 50 -13.17 3.09 -7.31
C ASP A 50 -12.97 1.58 -7.48
N MET A 51 -11.85 1.03 -6.99
CA MET A 51 -11.43 -0.35 -7.24
C MET A 51 -10.86 -1.03 -5.99
N ILE A 52 -11.05 -2.35 -5.91
CA ILE A 52 -10.28 -3.23 -5.03
C ILE A 52 -9.47 -4.18 -5.90
N VAL A 53 -8.18 -4.34 -5.62
CA VAL A 53 -7.34 -5.35 -6.26
C VAL A 53 -6.95 -6.39 -5.23
N ILE A 54 -7.28 -7.66 -5.54
CA ILE A 54 -6.98 -8.81 -4.70
C ILE A 54 -5.74 -9.52 -5.24
N HIS A 55 -4.80 -9.80 -4.34
CA HIS A 55 -3.55 -10.52 -4.59
C HIS A 55 -3.38 -11.67 -3.59
N ASP A 56 -2.42 -12.54 -3.84
CA ASP A 56 -1.82 -13.44 -2.86
C ASP A 56 -0.34 -13.09 -2.63
N THR A 57 0.14 -13.31 -1.40
CA THR A 57 1.51 -12.92 -1.01
C THR A 57 2.58 -13.88 -1.50
N GLU A 58 2.19 -15.12 -1.86
CA GLU A 58 3.07 -16.27 -2.10
C GLU A 58 4.01 -16.64 -0.92
N VAL A 59 3.87 -15.95 0.22
CA VAL A 59 4.71 -16.09 1.42
C VAL A 59 3.89 -15.88 2.69
N PRO A 60 4.30 -16.42 3.84
CA PRO A 60 3.59 -16.19 5.08
C PRO A 60 3.44 -14.71 5.44
N ILE A 61 2.38 -14.32 6.14
CA ILE A 61 2.06 -12.92 6.46
C ILE A 61 3.24 -12.20 7.16
N ALA A 62 3.96 -12.88 8.04
CA ALA A 62 5.12 -12.32 8.73
C ALA A 62 6.27 -11.99 7.76
N GLN A 63 6.40 -12.73 6.66
CA GLN A 63 7.38 -12.46 5.61
C GLN A 63 6.89 -11.35 4.67
N ALA A 64 5.62 -11.34 4.29
CA ALA A 64 5.02 -10.26 3.50
C ALA A 64 5.18 -8.90 4.19
N VAL A 65 4.89 -8.83 5.50
CA VAL A 65 5.13 -7.63 6.32
C VAL A 65 6.58 -7.17 6.24
N ARG A 66 7.55 -8.09 6.39
CA ARG A 66 8.98 -7.74 6.31
C ARG A 66 9.37 -7.21 4.93
N ILE A 67 8.81 -7.79 3.86
CA ILE A 67 9.04 -7.33 2.48
C ILE A 67 8.56 -5.90 2.32
N PHE A 68 7.35 -5.57 2.79
CA PHE A 68 6.79 -4.22 2.66
C PHE A 68 7.42 -3.20 3.62
N GLN A 69 8.10 -3.65 4.68
CA GLN A 69 8.93 -2.82 5.56
C GLN A 69 10.35 -2.60 5.04
N ASP A 70 10.79 -3.32 4.01
CA ASP A 70 12.09 -3.09 3.40
C ASP A 70 11.97 -1.97 2.34
N PRO A 71 12.59 -0.80 2.55
CA PRO A 71 12.50 0.34 1.62
C PRO A 71 13.15 0.07 0.25
N ILE A 72 13.95 -0.99 0.12
CA ILE A 72 14.57 -1.37 -1.17
C ILE A 72 13.54 -2.05 -2.08
N MET A 73 12.47 -2.62 -1.51
CA MET A 73 11.53 -3.46 -2.26
C MET A 73 10.59 -2.66 -3.16
N GLN A 74 10.36 -1.38 -2.87
CA GLN A 74 9.52 -0.48 -3.68
C GLN A 74 8.15 -1.07 -4.01
N ARG A 75 7.51 -1.71 -3.02
CA ARG A 75 6.18 -2.31 -3.13
C ARG A 75 5.51 -2.41 -1.77
N SER A 76 4.18 -2.32 -1.77
CA SER A 76 3.34 -2.43 -0.58
C SER A 76 1.91 -2.81 -0.97
N ALA A 77 1.10 -3.13 0.02
CA ALA A 77 -0.35 -3.21 -0.09
C ALA A 77 -1.00 -2.41 1.05
N ASN A 78 -2.27 -2.07 0.90
CA ASN A 78 -3.01 -1.44 2.00
C ASN A 78 -3.25 -2.46 3.12
N TYR A 79 -3.67 -3.67 2.76
CA TYR A 79 -4.01 -4.72 3.70
C TYR A 79 -3.37 -6.07 3.35
N ILE A 80 -3.06 -6.87 4.37
CA ILE A 80 -2.77 -8.30 4.27
C ILE A 80 -3.76 -9.06 5.16
N VAL A 81 -4.37 -10.11 4.63
CA VAL A 81 -5.30 -11.00 5.33
C VAL A 81 -4.67 -12.39 5.43
N SER A 82 -4.45 -12.87 6.65
CA SER A 82 -3.95 -14.24 6.86
C SER A 82 -5.04 -15.28 6.60
N ALA A 83 -4.63 -16.53 6.35
CA ALA A 83 -5.55 -17.65 6.26
C ALA A 83 -6.40 -17.88 7.54
N SER A 84 -5.92 -17.39 8.69
CA SER A 84 -6.64 -17.45 9.98
C SER A 84 -7.55 -16.24 10.25
N GLY A 85 -7.64 -15.29 9.32
CA GLY A 85 -8.46 -14.08 9.45
C GLY A 85 -7.80 -12.93 10.22
N GLN A 86 -6.49 -13.00 10.50
CA GLN A 86 -5.75 -11.84 10.98
C GLN A 86 -5.64 -10.82 9.85
N ILE A 87 -5.92 -9.56 10.15
CA ILE A 87 -5.79 -8.46 9.19
C ILE A 87 -4.67 -7.54 9.66
N VAL A 88 -3.75 -7.21 8.75
CA VAL A 88 -2.70 -6.20 8.95
C VAL A 88 -2.95 -5.08 7.95
N GLN A 89 -3.01 -3.84 8.42
CA GLN A 89 -3.02 -2.67 7.55
C GLN A 89 -1.62 -2.04 7.55
N MET A 90 -1.10 -1.77 6.35
CA MET A 90 0.27 -1.29 6.14
C MET A 90 0.35 0.08 5.46
N VAL A 91 -0.69 0.49 4.74
CA VAL A 91 -0.80 1.81 4.12
C VAL A 91 -2.22 2.32 4.36
N HIS A 92 -2.35 3.58 4.77
CA HIS A 92 -3.66 4.21 4.95
C HIS A 92 -4.43 4.27 3.63
N GLU A 93 -5.75 4.22 3.72
CA GLU A 93 -6.64 4.36 2.56
C GLU A 93 -6.54 5.77 1.93
N THR A 94 -6.11 6.76 2.71
CA THR A 94 -5.82 8.11 2.24
C THR A 94 -4.59 8.19 1.34
N ASP A 95 -3.70 7.19 1.43
CA ASP A 95 -2.43 7.07 0.70
C ASP A 95 -2.47 5.98 -0.37
N ILE A 96 -1.48 5.98 -1.25
CA ILE A 96 -1.40 5.13 -2.44
C ILE A 96 -0.38 4.02 -2.23
N ALA A 97 -0.85 2.80 -1.94
CA ALA A 97 0.02 1.62 -1.90
C ALA A 97 0.54 1.25 -3.31
N TRP A 98 1.73 0.65 -3.37
CA TRP A 98 2.38 0.26 -4.62
C TRP A 98 2.23 -1.26 -4.85
N HIS A 99 1.02 -1.70 -5.21
CA HIS A 99 0.66 -3.13 -5.27
C HIS A 99 0.47 -3.67 -6.69
N ALA A 100 -0.02 -2.86 -7.64
CA ALA A 100 -0.50 -3.37 -8.93
C ALA A 100 0.57 -3.44 -10.04
N GLY A 101 1.77 -2.89 -9.80
CA GLY A 101 2.77 -2.68 -10.86
C GLY A 101 2.33 -1.72 -11.97
N ASN A 102 1.16 -1.09 -11.83
CA ASN A 102 0.57 -0.13 -12.76
C ASN A 102 0.04 1.07 -11.98
N TRP A 103 0.48 2.27 -12.36
CA TRP A 103 0.15 3.50 -11.65
C TRP A 103 -1.33 3.90 -11.73
N ASP A 104 -1.99 3.66 -12.88
CA ASP A 104 -3.42 3.96 -13.03
C ASP A 104 -4.28 3.13 -12.06
N TYR A 105 -3.87 1.87 -11.82
CA TYR A 105 -4.54 1.03 -10.82
C TYR A 105 -4.18 1.44 -9.40
N ASN A 106 -2.90 1.65 -9.09
CA ASN A 106 -2.50 2.08 -7.73
C ASN A 106 -3.25 3.34 -7.30
N THR A 107 -3.38 4.34 -8.19
CA THR A 107 -4.02 5.62 -7.86
C THR A 107 -5.51 5.52 -7.57
N ARG A 108 -6.20 4.45 -7.98
CA ARG A 108 -7.66 4.30 -7.82
C ARG A 108 -8.09 3.06 -7.06
N ALA A 109 -7.13 2.29 -6.52
CA ALA A 109 -7.41 1.04 -5.83
C ALA A 109 -6.95 1.03 -4.37
N ILE A 110 -7.61 0.14 -3.62
CA ILE A 110 -7.08 -0.47 -2.39
C ILE A 110 -6.54 -1.85 -2.74
N GLY A 111 -5.28 -2.12 -2.38
CA GLY A 111 -4.63 -3.41 -2.56
C GLY A 111 -4.80 -4.29 -1.32
N ILE A 112 -5.29 -5.52 -1.52
CA ILE A 112 -5.46 -6.52 -0.45
C ILE A 112 -4.73 -7.80 -0.84
N GLU A 113 -3.80 -8.21 0.01
CA GLU A 113 -3.01 -9.43 -0.13
C GLU A 113 -3.59 -10.55 0.74
N HIS A 114 -3.68 -11.78 0.23
CA HIS A 114 -4.02 -12.97 1.01
C HIS A 114 -2.82 -13.89 1.18
N GLU A 115 -2.63 -14.41 2.39
CA GLU A 115 -1.64 -15.47 2.68
C GLU A 115 -2.12 -16.86 2.25
#